data_AF-A0A372F8B5-F1
#
_entry.id   AF-A0A372F8B5-F1
#
_cell.length_a   1.000
_cell.length_b   1.000
_cell.length_c   1.000
_cell.angle_alpha   90.00
_cell.angle_beta   90.00
_cell.angle_gamma   90.00
#
_symmetry.space_group_name_H-M   'P 1'
#
loop_
_entity.id
_entity.type
_entity.pdbx_description
1 polymer ?
#
loop_
_entity_poly.entity_id
_entity_poly.type
_entity_poly.pdbx_seq_one_letter_code
_entity_poly.pdbx_strand_id
1 'polypeptide(L)'
;MKKYYILKACFVLQAFFGVYSSAFAQSDKNIWAWEQIGIPADFKTLQAKKEVVIAIVDDAFDLNNSYLKPYFYKNPKEVPGNGIDDDKNGKTDDVMGWDFSDNDGDVNPPAQHVQRFSHGTKVAGILIQTLQKLCNQTAVFKIIPIKTSSDARQNNYIIDGYTGIDYALDLKADIIITCWSGGLFDIEKENILKKAQNQGTLIIGSAGNFYADTPLMPAAFPWVIAVGATDREMRKYKVSNYGSFVDISAPSDSIATTFPLQSGFTNYLSATSASTPIIGGVVAAFMATYPDLKTQDFDRLLKNTAQPIDQYNSLYHGKLGAGLVNVTNLKNYIEHQELPNRFTQTKAYLPLWQKGTKETSFAVTPVGQYPAYKLLLSQPLMAKNTIDVSLFLNKQKKDTTLTAAQLSQPYTFRADSFQVHFATKAFKDKNTYLYYEAQPIDSSGLYCRDKITIKGEEGYIEDGSGAENYANRCNCKWLIEVPKGKKIKINFEKFDTEAKTDQIYFFAEDGTEQPILAIFSGPNIPPIITSWYNKVLIWFVSNESTSAKGWKLHYQAIDDK
;
A
#
# COMPACT_ATOMS: atom_id res chain seq x y z
N MET A 1 -51.43 56.47 -49.31
CA MET A 1 -52.42 55.63 -48.59
C MET A 1 -51.87 54.23 -48.43
N LYS A 2 -51.95 53.71 -47.21
CA LYS A 2 -51.36 52.45 -46.70
C LYS A 2 -51.61 51.23 -47.59
N LYS A 3 -50.64 50.31 -47.67
CA LYS A 3 -50.86 48.86 -47.50
C LYS A 3 -49.53 48.18 -47.09
N TYR A 4 -49.63 47.41 -46.03
CA TYR A 4 -48.57 46.67 -45.34
C TYR A 4 -47.97 45.58 -46.24
N TYR A 5 -46.63 45.45 -46.24
CA TYR A 5 -45.94 44.25 -46.71
C TYR A 5 -45.58 43.38 -45.51
N ILE A 6 -46.16 42.18 -45.47
CA ILE A 6 -45.85 41.08 -44.55
C ILE A 6 -44.64 40.35 -45.15
N LEU A 7 -43.48 40.44 -44.50
CA LEU A 7 -42.36 39.53 -44.79
C LEU A 7 -42.61 38.20 -44.08
N LYS A 8 -42.75 37.12 -44.86
CA LYS A 8 -42.69 35.73 -44.38
C LYS A 8 -41.26 35.41 -43.95
N ALA A 9 -41.03 35.20 -42.67
CA ALA A 9 -39.82 34.54 -42.18
C ALA A 9 -40.07 33.01 -42.17
N CYS A 10 -39.25 32.28 -42.92
CA CYS A 10 -39.20 30.82 -42.84
C CYS A 10 -38.64 30.40 -41.47
N PHE A 11 -39.49 29.82 -40.63
CA PHE A 11 -39.05 29.02 -39.48
C PHE A 11 -38.56 27.66 -39.99
N VAL A 12 -37.25 27.46 -40.01
CA VAL A 12 -36.67 26.11 -40.02
C VAL A 12 -36.59 25.67 -38.56
N LEU A 13 -37.55 24.84 -38.15
CA LEU A 13 -37.55 24.18 -36.85
C LEU A 13 -36.52 23.04 -36.89
N GLN A 14 -35.25 23.34 -36.61
CA GLN A 14 -34.30 22.28 -36.24
C GLN A 14 -34.64 21.82 -34.83
N ALA A 15 -35.40 20.72 -34.75
CA ALA A 15 -35.60 19.98 -33.52
C ALA A 15 -34.27 19.35 -33.08
N PHE A 16 -33.51 20.09 -32.28
CA PHE A 16 -32.50 19.48 -31.41
C PHE A 16 -33.25 18.66 -30.36
N PHE A 17 -33.41 17.36 -30.61
CA PHE A 17 -33.68 16.39 -29.54
C PHE A 17 -32.42 16.27 -28.69
N GLY A 18 -32.20 17.26 -27.83
CA GLY A 18 -31.38 17.07 -26.64
C GLY A 18 -32.16 16.15 -25.72
N VAL A 19 -31.81 14.85 -25.73
CA VAL A 19 -32.16 13.97 -24.63
C VAL A 19 -31.31 14.41 -23.43
N TYR A 20 -31.74 15.49 -22.77
CA TYR A 20 -31.40 15.68 -21.37
C TYR A 20 -32.12 14.56 -20.62
N SER A 21 -31.42 13.46 -20.36
CA SER A 21 -31.87 12.54 -19.31
C SER A 21 -31.73 13.30 -18.00
N SER A 22 -32.82 13.91 -17.56
CA SER A 22 -33.03 14.39 -16.20
C SER A 22 -33.15 13.18 -15.27
N ALA A 23 -32.06 12.43 -15.12
CA ALA A 23 -31.80 11.76 -13.86
C ALA A 23 -31.29 12.85 -12.92
N PHE A 24 -32.02 13.11 -11.84
CA PHE A 24 -31.64 14.02 -10.77
C PHE A 24 -30.11 14.12 -10.63
N ALA A 25 -29.56 15.33 -10.70
CA ALA A 25 -28.16 15.60 -10.37
C ALA A 25 -27.95 15.29 -8.88
N GLN A 26 -27.83 14.00 -8.56
CA GLN A 26 -27.49 13.53 -7.24
C GLN A 26 -26.09 14.05 -6.96
N SER A 27 -25.94 14.79 -5.86
CA SER A 27 -24.63 15.25 -5.40
C SER A 27 -23.66 14.06 -5.39
N ASP A 28 -22.52 14.20 -6.06
CA ASP A 28 -21.46 13.18 -6.07
C ASP A 28 -21.06 12.87 -4.62
N LYS A 29 -21.47 11.70 -4.12
CA LYS A 29 -21.27 11.28 -2.74
C LYS A 29 -19.80 11.00 -2.42
N ASN A 30 -18.97 10.86 -3.45
CA ASN A 30 -17.54 10.57 -3.35
C ASN A 30 -16.66 11.80 -3.58
N ILE A 31 -17.23 13.00 -3.65
CA ILE A 31 -16.46 14.25 -3.88
C ILE A 31 -15.27 14.39 -2.93
N TRP A 32 -15.45 14.07 -1.65
CA TRP A 32 -14.38 14.12 -0.66
C TRP A 32 -13.22 13.19 -1.00
N ALA A 33 -13.49 12.00 -1.54
CA ALA A 33 -12.48 11.01 -1.91
C ALA A 33 -11.70 11.48 -3.15
N TRP A 34 -12.39 12.08 -4.12
CA TRP A 34 -11.79 12.66 -5.31
C TRP A 34 -10.88 13.83 -4.97
N GLU A 35 -11.33 14.74 -4.11
CA GLU A 35 -10.51 15.85 -3.62
C GLU A 35 -9.27 15.34 -2.87
N GLN A 36 -9.43 14.32 -2.02
CA GLN A 36 -8.33 13.72 -1.24
C GLN A 36 -7.21 13.15 -2.13
N ILE A 37 -7.56 12.57 -3.29
CA ILE A 37 -6.58 12.03 -4.24
C ILE A 37 -6.14 13.05 -5.30
N GLY A 38 -6.39 14.34 -5.06
CA GLY A 38 -5.95 15.42 -5.94
C GLY A 38 -6.74 15.50 -7.25
N ILE A 39 -8.05 15.26 -7.21
CA ILE A 39 -8.98 15.55 -8.31
C ILE A 39 -9.92 16.68 -7.83
N PRO A 40 -9.54 17.95 -8.02
CA PRO A 40 -10.39 19.08 -7.65
C PRO A 40 -11.66 19.14 -8.51
N ALA A 41 -12.63 19.96 -8.09
CA ALA A 41 -13.91 20.11 -8.79
C ALA A 41 -13.75 20.57 -10.26
N ASP A 42 -12.70 21.33 -10.57
CA ASP A 42 -12.37 21.86 -11.89
C ASP A 42 -11.34 21.00 -12.67
N PHE A 43 -11.05 19.78 -12.20
CA PHE A 43 -10.13 18.87 -12.87
C PHE A 43 -10.57 18.62 -14.31
N LYS A 44 -9.67 18.93 -15.26
CA LYS A 44 -9.90 18.67 -16.68
C LYS A 44 -9.74 17.19 -16.97
N THR A 45 -10.81 16.55 -17.42
CA THR A 45 -10.81 15.13 -17.77
C THR A 45 -9.75 14.81 -18.82
N LEU A 46 -9.04 13.72 -18.58
CA LEU A 46 -8.05 13.15 -19.47
C LEU A 46 -8.70 12.67 -20.77
N GLN A 47 -7.94 12.74 -21.85
CA GLN A 47 -8.37 12.30 -23.18
C GLN A 47 -7.70 10.97 -23.50
N ALA A 48 -8.50 9.91 -23.56
CA ALA A 48 -8.02 8.59 -23.93
C ALA A 48 -7.63 8.52 -25.42
N LYS A 49 -6.55 7.79 -25.69
CA LYS A 49 -5.94 7.58 -27.01
C LYS A 49 -5.85 6.11 -27.41
N LYS A 50 -5.99 5.18 -26.46
CA LYS A 50 -6.04 3.74 -26.72
C LYS A 50 -7.06 3.05 -25.82
N GLU A 51 -7.63 1.95 -26.31
CA GLU A 51 -8.47 1.04 -25.53
C GLU A 51 -7.65 0.41 -24.39
N VAL A 52 -8.29 0.15 -23.25
CA VAL A 52 -7.70 -0.54 -22.09
C VAL A 52 -8.66 -1.64 -21.62
N VAL A 53 -8.12 -2.85 -21.50
CA VAL A 53 -8.85 -4.04 -21.04
C VAL A 53 -8.49 -4.32 -19.58
N ILE A 54 -9.51 -4.39 -18.72
CA ILE A 54 -9.39 -4.50 -17.27
C ILE A 54 -10.13 -5.76 -16.83
N ALA A 55 -9.43 -6.73 -16.25
CA ALA A 55 -10.08 -7.87 -15.62
C ALA A 55 -10.34 -7.58 -14.14
N ILE A 56 -11.52 -7.99 -13.65
CA ILE A 56 -11.84 -7.98 -12.22
C ILE A 56 -12.09 -9.43 -11.81
N VAL A 57 -11.25 -9.95 -10.92
CA VAL A 57 -11.33 -11.32 -10.40
C VAL A 57 -11.94 -11.27 -9.01
N ASP A 58 -13.21 -11.65 -8.91
CA ASP A 58 -14.02 -11.45 -7.70
C ASP A 58 -15.18 -12.47 -7.59
N ASP A 59 -16.22 -12.15 -6.82
CA ASP A 59 -17.27 -13.08 -6.43
C ASP A 59 -18.47 -13.17 -7.38
N ALA A 60 -18.92 -12.07 -8.00
CA ALA A 60 -19.97 -12.01 -9.02
C ALA A 60 -20.21 -10.58 -9.54
N PHE A 61 -20.83 -10.49 -10.73
CA PHE A 61 -21.04 -9.25 -11.47
C PHE A 61 -22.44 -9.19 -12.05
N ASP A 62 -23.24 -8.21 -11.64
CA ASP A 62 -24.55 -7.96 -12.24
C ASP A 62 -24.38 -7.40 -13.67
N LEU A 63 -24.48 -8.30 -14.66
CA LEU A 63 -24.32 -7.96 -16.07
C LEU A 63 -25.43 -7.05 -16.61
N ASN A 64 -26.56 -6.98 -15.90
CA ASN A 64 -27.71 -6.16 -16.27
C ASN A 64 -27.69 -4.76 -15.65
N ASN A 65 -26.72 -4.48 -14.78
CA ASN A 65 -26.57 -3.17 -14.18
C ASN A 65 -26.32 -2.09 -15.25
N SER A 66 -27.19 -1.08 -15.32
CA SER A 66 -27.17 -0.07 -16.38
C SER A 66 -25.90 0.79 -16.40
N TYR A 67 -25.19 0.90 -15.27
CA TYR A 67 -23.93 1.64 -15.17
C TYR A 67 -22.73 0.80 -15.58
N LEU A 68 -22.78 -0.52 -15.34
CA LEU A 68 -21.68 -1.45 -15.66
C LEU A 68 -21.76 -1.94 -17.11
N LYS A 69 -22.97 -2.22 -17.61
CA LYS A 69 -23.24 -2.83 -18.91
C LYS A 69 -22.48 -2.19 -20.09
N PRO A 70 -22.32 -0.85 -20.18
CA PRO A 70 -21.57 -0.24 -21.28
C PRO A 70 -20.07 -0.55 -21.29
N TYR A 71 -19.50 -0.98 -20.15
CA TYR A 71 -18.08 -1.23 -19.98
C TYR A 71 -17.71 -2.70 -20.16
N PHE A 72 -18.65 -3.64 -20.04
CA PHE A 72 -18.29 -5.05 -20.09
C PHE A 72 -17.71 -5.45 -21.45
N TYR A 73 -16.62 -6.20 -21.37
CA TYR A 73 -15.97 -6.85 -22.50
C TYR A 73 -16.93 -7.88 -23.11
N LYS A 74 -16.80 -8.07 -24.42
CA LYS A 74 -17.48 -9.12 -25.17
C LYS A 74 -16.43 -9.88 -25.94
N ASN A 75 -16.27 -11.18 -25.67
CA ASN A 75 -15.36 -12.03 -26.42
C ASN A 75 -15.85 -12.08 -27.88
N PRO A 76 -15.12 -11.46 -28.84
CA PRO A 76 -15.56 -11.43 -30.22
C PRO A 76 -15.41 -12.78 -30.93
N LYS A 77 -14.79 -13.77 -30.26
CA LYS A 77 -14.55 -15.09 -30.81
C LYS A 77 -15.60 -16.12 -30.42
N GLU A 78 -16.48 -15.79 -29.47
CA GLU A 78 -17.60 -16.64 -29.03
C GLU A 78 -18.90 -16.27 -29.75
N VAL A 79 -19.68 -17.27 -30.15
CA VAL A 79 -21.04 -17.10 -30.68
C VAL A 79 -22.04 -17.36 -29.56
N PRO A 80 -22.75 -16.33 -29.06
CA PRO A 80 -23.53 -16.48 -27.84
C PRO A 80 -24.60 -17.57 -27.87
N GLY A 81 -24.49 -18.52 -26.94
CA GLY A 81 -25.52 -19.51 -26.63
C GLY A 81 -25.59 -20.66 -27.64
N ASN A 82 -24.49 -20.95 -28.34
CA ASN A 82 -24.42 -22.08 -29.27
C ASN A 82 -23.96 -23.38 -28.58
N GLY A 83 -23.50 -23.32 -27.33
CA GLY A 83 -22.99 -24.46 -26.56
C GLY A 83 -21.65 -24.99 -27.06
N ILE A 84 -20.88 -24.18 -27.81
CA ILE A 84 -19.58 -24.54 -28.39
C ILE A 84 -18.52 -23.60 -27.81
N ASP A 85 -17.36 -24.15 -27.48
CA ASP A 85 -16.13 -23.37 -27.25
C ASP A 85 -15.55 -23.00 -28.61
N ASP A 86 -15.97 -21.85 -29.14
CA ASP A 86 -15.69 -21.41 -30.51
C ASP A 86 -14.22 -21.02 -30.67
N ASP A 87 -13.62 -20.43 -29.63
CA ASP A 87 -12.25 -19.96 -29.64
C ASP A 87 -11.21 -21.00 -29.16
N LYS A 88 -11.70 -22.14 -28.65
CA LYS A 88 -10.94 -23.31 -28.16
C LYS A 88 -10.05 -22.99 -26.97
N ASN A 89 -10.49 -22.06 -26.12
CA ASN A 89 -9.81 -21.72 -24.86
C ASN A 89 -10.18 -22.69 -23.70
N GLY A 90 -11.07 -23.65 -23.96
CA GLY A 90 -11.57 -24.63 -23.00
C GLY A 90 -12.68 -24.08 -22.09
N LYS A 91 -13.39 -23.04 -22.52
CA LYS A 91 -14.55 -22.44 -21.84
C LYS A 91 -15.64 -22.27 -22.89
N THR A 92 -16.82 -22.81 -22.62
CA THR A 92 -17.93 -22.82 -23.57
C THR A 92 -18.79 -21.59 -23.36
N ASP A 93 -19.02 -20.78 -24.40
CA ASP A 93 -19.85 -19.59 -24.33
C ASP A 93 -19.36 -18.55 -23.27
N ASP A 94 -18.04 -18.34 -23.13
CA ASP A 94 -17.44 -17.30 -22.27
C ASP A 94 -17.57 -15.88 -22.86
N VAL A 95 -18.76 -15.57 -23.39
CA VAL A 95 -19.09 -14.35 -24.15
C VAL A 95 -18.74 -13.08 -23.39
N MET A 96 -18.99 -13.04 -22.08
CA MET A 96 -18.80 -11.85 -21.24
C MET A 96 -17.70 -12.04 -20.20
N GLY A 97 -17.35 -13.28 -19.87
CA GLY A 97 -16.58 -13.65 -18.69
C GLY A 97 -16.75 -15.14 -18.40
N TRP A 98 -16.15 -15.59 -17.31
CA TRP A 98 -16.22 -16.99 -16.89
C TRP A 98 -16.37 -17.12 -15.38
N ASP A 99 -17.19 -18.08 -14.96
CA ASP A 99 -17.27 -18.57 -13.58
C ASP A 99 -16.44 -19.84 -13.43
N PHE A 100 -15.29 -19.70 -12.76
CA PHE A 100 -14.39 -20.81 -12.52
C PHE A 100 -14.90 -21.80 -11.47
N SER A 101 -15.68 -21.34 -10.50
CA SER A 101 -16.06 -22.17 -9.37
C SER A 101 -17.25 -23.07 -9.69
N ASP A 102 -18.11 -22.66 -10.62
CA ASP A 102 -19.24 -23.46 -11.11
C ASP A 102 -19.05 -23.94 -12.56
N ASN A 103 -17.96 -23.51 -13.22
CA ASN A 103 -17.51 -23.95 -14.55
C ASN A 103 -18.53 -23.68 -15.66
N ASP A 104 -19.02 -22.44 -15.73
CA ASP A 104 -19.90 -21.94 -16.76
C ASP A 104 -19.64 -20.46 -17.11
N GLY A 105 -20.38 -19.93 -18.09
CA GLY A 105 -20.28 -18.53 -18.51
C GLY A 105 -21.10 -17.55 -17.65
N ASP A 106 -21.78 -18.00 -16.59
CA ASP A 106 -22.66 -17.16 -15.77
C ASP A 106 -21.93 -16.51 -14.59
N VAL A 107 -21.36 -15.34 -14.87
CA VAL A 107 -20.72 -14.51 -13.84
C VAL A 107 -21.71 -13.73 -12.96
N ASN A 108 -23.03 -13.89 -13.14
CA ASN A 108 -24.01 -13.15 -12.36
C ASN A 108 -24.09 -13.62 -10.90
N PRO A 109 -24.57 -12.75 -10.00
CA PRO A 109 -24.93 -13.17 -8.65
C PRO A 109 -26.08 -14.20 -8.71
N PRO A 110 -26.01 -15.28 -7.92
CA PRO A 110 -27.11 -16.25 -7.86
C PRO A 110 -28.39 -15.56 -7.39
N ALA A 111 -29.50 -15.80 -8.10
CA ALA A 111 -30.76 -15.09 -7.85
C ALA A 111 -31.24 -15.16 -6.39
N GLN A 112 -30.95 -16.27 -5.71
CA GLN A 112 -31.32 -16.52 -4.31
C GLN A 112 -30.30 -15.94 -3.30
N HIS A 113 -29.11 -15.53 -3.75
CA HIS A 113 -28.00 -15.10 -2.89
C HIS A 113 -27.37 -13.76 -3.32
N VAL A 114 -28.09 -12.94 -4.07
CA VAL A 114 -27.65 -11.64 -4.62
C VAL A 114 -26.92 -10.76 -3.60
N GLN A 115 -27.39 -10.71 -2.34
CA GLN A 115 -26.73 -9.89 -1.31
C GLN A 115 -25.33 -10.40 -0.95
N ARG A 116 -25.15 -11.72 -0.89
CA ARG A 116 -23.89 -12.39 -0.58
C ARG A 116 -22.89 -12.26 -1.72
N PHE A 117 -23.36 -12.24 -2.96
CA PHE A 117 -22.56 -12.15 -4.19
C PHE A 117 -22.65 -10.76 -4.80
N SER A 118 -22.28 -9.74 -4.01
CA SER A 118 -22.39 -8.34 -4.42
C SER A 118 -21.05 -7.63 -4.52
N HIS A 119 -19.95 -8.27 -4.13
CA HIS A 119 -18.68 -7.61 -3.95
C HIS A 119 -18.05 -7.19 -5.29
N GLY A 120 -17.97 -8.09 -6.28
CA GLY A 120 -17.46 -7.78 -7.62
C GLY A 120 -18.23 -6.66 -8.32
N THR A 121 -19.56 -6.67 -8.19
CA THR A 121 -20.45 -5.60 -8.69
C THR A 121 -20.14 -4.24 -8.03
N LYS A 122 -19.91 -4.22 -6.71
CA LYS A 122 -19.50 -3.01 -5.97
C LYS A 122 -18.11 -2.51 -6.37
N VAL A 123 -17.15 -3.43 -6.55
CA VAL A 123 -15.78 -3.12 -7.00
C VAL A 123 -15.81 -2.49 -8.39
N ALA A 124 -16.54 -3.09 -9.33
CA ALA A 124 -16.72 -2.56 -10.69
C ALA A 124 -17.38 -1.17 -10.68
N GLY A 125 -18.34 -0.93 -9.79
CA GLY A 125 -18.98 0.37 -9.64
C GLY A 125 -18.03 1.48 -9.16
N ILE A 126 -17.05 1.18 -8.30
CA ILE A 126 -16.03 2.16 -7.89
C ILE A 126 -15.08 2.43 -9.04
N LEU A 127 -14.61 1.38 -9.72
CA LEU A 127 -13.73 1.49 -10.89
C LEU A 127 -14.34 2.43 -11.94
N ILE A 128 -15.62 2.23 -12.28
CA ILE A 128 -16.32 3.04 -13.28
C ILE A 128 -16.49 4.48 -12.82
N GLN A 129 -16.81 4.74 -11.55
CA GLN A 129 -16.87 6.11 -11.05
C GLN A 129 -15.52 6.82 -11.13
N THR A 130 -14.43 6.13 -10.79
CA THR A 130 -13.07 6.68 -10.95
C THR A 130 -12.76 6.95 -12.42
N LEU A 131 -13.09 6.03 -13.33
CA LEU A 131 -12.95 6.23 -14.77
C LEU A 131 -13.77 7.42 -15.26
N GLN A 132 -15.05 7.52 -14.92
CA GLN A 132 -15.91 8.65 -15.31
C GLN A 132 -15.38 9.99 -14.81
N LYS A 133 -14.83 10.01 -13.59
CA LYS A 133 -14.25 11.21 -13.00
C LYS A 133 -12.97 11.66 -13.71
N LEU A 134 -12.14 10.71 -14.16
CA LEU A 134 -10.85 10.99 -14.77
C LEU A 134 -10.89 11.10 -16.30
N CYS A 135 -11.64 10.21 -16.94
CA CYS A 135 -11.72 10.01 -18.38
C CYS A 135 -13.15 9.59 -18.76
N ASN A 136 -13.99 10.57 -19.10
CA ASN A 136 -15.40 10.35 -19.41
C ASN A 136 -15.62 9.81 -20.85
N GLN A 137 -14.95 8.70 -21.19
CA GLN A 137 -14.98 8.05 -22.50
C GLN A 137 -15.22 6.55 -22.37
N THR A 138 -16.46 6.16 -22.04
CA THR A 138 -16.86 4.77 -21.75
C THR A 138 -16.40 3.73 -22.77
N ALA A 139 -16.49 4.03 -24.07
CA ALA A 139 -16.19 3.06 -25.13
C ALA A 139 -14.75 2.55 -25.13
N VAL A 140 -13.83 3.28 -24.51
CA VAL A 140 -12.38 3.00 -24.42
C VAL A 140 -12.05 1.93 -23.38
N PHE A 141 -12.90 1.72 -22.38
CA PHE A 141 -12.61 0.82 -21.27
C PHE A 141 -13.45 -0.45 -21.41
N LYS A 142 -12.79 -1.61 -21.38
CA LYS A 142 -13.44 -2.93 -21.41
C LYS A 142 -13.18 -3.66 -20.11
N ILE A 143 -14.22 -4.12 -19.44
CA ILE A 143 -14.15 -4.85 -18.18
C ILE A 143 -14.45 -6.32 -18.41
N ILE A 144 -13.52 -7.21 -18.10
CA ILE A 144 -13.72 -8.67 -18.09
C ILE A 144 -14.12 -9.08 -16.65
N PRO A 145 -15.40 -9.39 -16.39
CA PRO A 145 -15.82 -10.01 -15.14
C PRO A 145 -15.34 -11.46 -15.06
N ILE A 146 -14.66 -11.84 -13.99
CA ILE A 146 -14.20 -13.21 -13.74
C ILE A 146 -14.64 -13.63 -12.35
N LYS A 147 -15.57 -14.59 -12.30
CA LYS A 147 -16.14 -15.09 -11.06
C LYS A 147 -15.33 -16.29 -10.56
N THR A 148 -14.99 -16.26 -9.28
CA THR A 148 -14.06 -17.21 -8.64
C THR A 148 -14.59 -17.68 -7.27
N SER A 149 -15.91 -17.70 -7.15
CA SER A 149 -16.66 -18.06 -5.95
C SER A 149 -17.87 -18.89 -6.36
N SER A 150 -17.95 -20.13 -5.86
CA SER A 150 -19.08 -21.02 -6.17
C SER A 150 -20.38 -20.47 -5.60
N ASP A 151 -21.46 -20.64 -6.35
CA ASP A 151 -22.85 -20.37 -5.98
C ASP A 151 -23.27 -21.05 -4.69
N ALA A 152 -22.69 -22.22 -4.40
CA ALA A 152 -22.98 -22.99 -3.20
C ALA A 152 -22.23 -22.47 -1.95
N ARG A 153 -21.30 -21.50 -2.10
CA ARG A 153 -20.45 -21.06 -0.97
C ARG A 153 -21.28 -20.47 0.16
N GLN A 154 -20.87 -20.80 1.38
CA GLN A 154 -21.45 -20.26 2.61
C GLN A 154 -20.59 -19.18 3.26
N ASN A 155 -19.35 -19.00 2.79
CA ASN A 155 -18.40 -18.01 3.26
C ASN A 155 -17.98 -17.08 2.10
N ASN A 156 -17.16 -16.08 2.39
CA ASN A 156 -16.73 -15.08 1.41
C ASN A 156 -15.37 -15.40 0.77
N TYR A 157 -14.87 -16.64 0.88
CA TYR A 157 -13.55 -16.98 0.35
C TYR A 157 -13.57 -17.09 -1.17
N ILE A 158 -12.45 -16.67 -1.77
CA ILE A 158 -12.14 -16.81 -3.19
C ILE A 158 -11.23 -18.04 -3.32
N ILE A 159 -11.68 -19.05 -4.07
CA ILE A 159 -10.98 -20.33 -4.19
C ILE A 159 -10.20 -20.38 -5.50
N ASP A 160 -10.81 -19.92 -6.60
CA ASP A 160 -10.25 -20.01 -7.95
C ASP A 160 -9.59 -18.71 -8.42
N GLY A 161 -9.22 -17.84 -7.48
CA GLY A 161 -8.70 -16.50 -7.77
C GLY A 161 -7.48 -16.50 -8.70
N TYR A 162 -6.52 -17.42 -8.49
CA TYR A 162 -5.31 -17.49 -9.33
C TYR A 162 -5.58 -18.08 -10.72
N THR A 163 -6.54 -19.01 -10.84
CA THR A 163 -7.01 -19.50 -12.14
C THR A 163 -7.68 -18.39 -12.92
N GLY A 164 -8.49 -17.56 -12.24
CA GLY A 164 -9.07 -16.36 -12.83
C GLY A 164 -8.03 -15.33 -13.29
N ILE A 165 -6.93 -15.16 -12.53
CA ILE A 165 -5.80 -14.33 -12.98
C ILE A 165 -5.20 -14.91 -14.26
N ASP A 166 -4.94 -16.21 -14.33
CA ASP A 166 -4.30 -16.82 -15.52
C ASP A 166 -5.19 -16.69 -16.77
N TYR A 167 -6.50 -16.87 -16.62
CA TYR A 167 -7.48 -16.63 -17.68
C TYR A 167 -7.49 -15.18 -18.18
N ALA A 168 -7.41 -14.20 -17.28
CA ALA A 168 -7.29 -12.80 -17.67
C ALA A 168 -6.02 -12.53 -18.52
N LEU A 169 -4.92 -13.24 -18.25
CA LEU A 169 -3.68 -13.13 -19.05
C LEU A 169 -3.84 -13.73 -20.44
N ASP A 170 -4.59 -14.83 -20.55
CA ASP A 170 -4.87 -15.47 -21.82
C ASP A 170 -5.75 -14.58 -22.71
N LEU A 171 -6.72 -13.87 -22.09
CA LEU A 171 -7.53 -12.82 -22.74
C LEU A 171 -6.81 -11.48 -22.95
N LYS A 172 -5.51 -11.37 -22.62
CA LYS A 172 -4.69 -10.17 -22.81
C LYS A 172 -5.21 -8.93 -22.08
N ALA A 173 -5.68 -9.09 -20.85
CA ALA A 173 -5.97 -7.95 -19.99
C ALA A 173 -4.71 -7.09 -19.75
N ASP A 174 -4.87 -5.77 -19.83
CA ASP A 174 -3.80 -4.81 -19.48
C ASP A 174 -3.64 -4.67 -17.97
N ILE A 175 -4.76 -4.76 -17.23
CA ILE A 175 -4.84 -4.59 -15.78
C ILE A 175 -5.71 -5.71 -15.19
N ILE A 176 -5.27 -6.29 -14.07
CA ILE A 176 -6.04 -7.25 -13.28
C ILE A 176 -6.24 -6.68 -11.87
N ILE A 177 -7.49 -6.60 -11.43
CA ILE A 177 -7.87 -6.12 -10.10
C ILE A 177 -8.29 -7.32 -9.24
N THR A 178 -7.67 -7.44 -8.06
CA THR A 178 -7.97 -8.48 -7.07
C THR A 178 -8.31 -7.85 -5.72
N CYS A 179 -9.56 -7.97 -5.28
CA CYS A 179 -10.03 -7.40 -4.01
C CYS A 179 -10.21 -8.46 -2.93
N TRP A 180 -9.30 -9.45 -2.91
CA TRP A 180 -9.24 -10.53 -1.94
C TRP A 180 -7.81 -10.71 -1.43
N SER A 181 -7.67 -11.28 -0.23
CA SER A 181 -6.39 -11.52 0.43
C SER A 181 -6.55 -12.59 1.52
N GLY A 182 -5.43 -13.14 1.99
CA GLY A 182 -5.40 -14.13 3.08
C GLY A 182 -4.58 -15.38 2.78
N GLY A 183 -3.97 -15.46 1.60
CA GLY A 183 -3.07 -16.56 1.23
C GLY A 183 -1.66 -16.40 1.79
N LEU A 184 -0.95 -17.53 1.86
CA LEU A 184 0.50 -17.58 2.12
C LEU A 184 1.27 -17.60 0.80
N PHE A 185 2.59 -17.37 0.87
CA PHE A 185 3.47 -17.51 -0.29
C PHE A 185 3.42 -18.94 -0.84
N ASP A 186 3.43 -19.03 -2.16
CA ASP A 186 3.30 -20.26 -2.93
C ASP A 186 3.96 -20.03 -4.29
N ILE A 187 4.87 -20.93 -4.66
CA ILE A 187 5.71 -20.78 -5.85
C ILE A 187 4.92 -20.90 -7.17
N GLU A 188 3.87 -21.72 -7.20
CA GLU A 188 3.04 -21.90 -8.39
C GLU A 188 2.23 -20.64 -8.66
N LYS A 189 1.66 -20.06 -7.59
CA LYS A 189 0.97 -18.77 -7.64
C LYS A 189 1.93 -17.63 -8.02
N GLU A 190 3.16 -17.65 -7.50
CA GLU A 190 4.18 -16.68 -7.89
C GLU A 190 4.48 -16.74 -9.40
N ASN A 191 4.54 -17.94 -9.98
CA ASN A 191 4.82 -18.12 -11.41
C ASN A 191 3.71 -17.53 -12.30
N ILE A 192 2.44 -17.61 -11.89
CA ILE A 192 1.32 -16.96 -12.59
C ILE A 192 1.50 -15.43 -12.58
N LEU A 193 1.87 -14.86 -11.44
CA LEU A 193 2.07 -13.41 -11.32
C LEU A 193 3.33 -12.92 -12.07
N LYS A 194 4.39 -13.74 -12.10
CA LYS A 194 5.57 -13.49 -12.96
C LYS A 194 5.20 -13.53 -14.45
N LYS A 195 4.32 -14.46 -14.87
CA LYS A 195 3.78 -14.51 -16.24
C LYS A 195 3.09 -13.18 -16.59
N ALA A 196 2.30 -12.62 -15.68
CA ALA A 196 1.65 -11.32 -15.87
C ALA A 196 2.67 -10.20 -16.15
N GLN A 197 3.70 -10.09 -15.32
CA GLN A 197 4.73 -9.05 -15.49
C GLN A 197 5.46 -9.19 -16.84
N ASN A 198 5.79 -10.42 -17.26
CA ASN A 198 6.46 -10.71 -18.53
C ASN A 198 5.60 -10.37 -19.75
N GLN A 199 4.28 -10.53 -19.65
CA GLN A 199 3.33 -10.13 -20.68
C GLN A 199 3.02 -8.63 -20.67
N GLY A 200 3.50 -7.90 -19.65
CA GLY A 200 3.20 -6.50 -19.47
C GLY A 200 1.80 -6.24 -18.92
N THR A 201 1.18 -7.21 -18.23
CA THR A 201 -0.08 -7.01 -17.49
C THR A 201 0.22 -6.54 -16.07
N LEU A 202 -0.47 -5.49 -15.61
CA LEU A 202 -0.33 -5.01 -14.24
C LEU A 202 -1.36 -5.66 -13.32
N ILE A 203 -0.94 -6.10 -12.14
CA ILE A 203 -1.86 -6.62 -11.11
C ILE A 203 -1.92 -5.64 -9.95
N ILE A 204 -3.13 -5.30 -9.52
CA ILE A 204 -3.41 -4.40 -8.40
C ILE A 204 -4.24 -5.19 -7.38
N GLY A 205 -3.71 -5.30 -6.16
CA GLY A 205 -4.25 -6.18 -5.13
C GLY A 205 -4.53 -5.46 -3.82
N SER A 206 -5.60 -5.84 -3.15
CA SER A 206 -5.97 -5.28 -1.85
C SER A 206 -5.08 -5.83 -0.72
N ALA A 207 -4.53 -4.97 0.14
CA ALA A 207 -3.62 -5.40 1.21
C ALA A 207 -4.28 -6.29 2.29
N GLY A 208 -5.62 -6.25 2.40
CA GLY A 208 -6.42 -7.07 3.32
C GLY A 208 -6.98 -6.30 4.51
N ASN A 209 -7.92 -6.95 5.21
CA ASN A 209 -8.81 -6.31 6.20
C ASN A 209 -8.75 -6.97 7.58
N PHE A 210 -7.54 -7.35 8.03
CA PHE A 210 -7.33 -8.11 9.27
C PHE A 210 -6.65 -7.29 10.38
N TYR A 211 -6.41 -6.00 10.15
CA TYR A 211 -5.59 -5.16 11.03
C TYR A 211 -4.21 -5.79 11.33
N ALA A 212 -3.56 -6.32 10.29
CA ALA A 212 -2.31 -7.05 10.42
C ALA A 212 -1.14 -6.36 9.71
N ASP A 213 0.05 -6.46 10.32
CA ASP A 213 1.36 -6.14 9.72
C ASP A 213 1.99 -7.38 9.05
N THR A 214 1.15 -8.26 8.52
CA THR A 214 1.58 -9.53 7.95
C THR A 214 1.37 -9.49 6.45
N PRO A 215 2.39 -9.78 5.64
CA PRO A 215 2.24 -9.87 4.20
C PRO A 215 1.24 -10.99 3.83
N LEU A 216 0.13 -10.63 3.20
CA LEU A 216 -0.89 -11.57 2.73
C LEU A 216 -0.99 -11.56 1.20
N MET A 217 -1.05 -12.75 0.62
CA MET A 217 -1.14 -12.93 -0.83
C MET A 217 -2.59 -12.74 -1.32
N PRO A 218 -2.79 -12.24 -2.56
CA PRO A 218 -1.78 -12.00 -3.60
C PRO A 218 -1.08 -10.64 -3.50
N ALA A 219 -1.65 -9.67 -2.79
CA ALA A 219 -1.16 -8.29 -2.78
C ALA A 219 0.31 -8.17 -2.36
N ALA A 220 0.77 -8.99 -1.41
CA ALA A 220 2.15 -8.95 -0.94
C ALA A 220 3.20 -9.57 -1.87
N PHE A 221 2.81 -10.14 -3.02
CA PHE A 221 3.80 -10.59 -4.01
C PHE A 221 4.51 -9.38 -4.64
N PRO A 222 5.83 -9.46 -4.93
CA PRO A 222 6.58 -8.34 -5.51
C PRO A 222 6.08 -7.82 -6.87
N TRP A 223 5.25 -8.62 -7.56
CA TRP A 223 4.72 -8.34 -8.89
C TRP A 223 3.34 -7.67 -8.87
N VAL A 224 2.79 -7.43 -7.67
CA VAL A 224 1.46 -6.87 -7.45
C VAL A 224 1.61 -5.53 -6.75
N ILE A 225 0.86 -4.52 -7.21
CA ILE A 225 0.76 -3.25 -6.47
C ILE A 225 -0.19 -3.48 -5.29
N ALA A 226 0.36 -3.50 -4.08
CA ALA A 226 -0.40 -3.68 -2.85
C ALA A 226 -1.05 -2.36 -2.39
N VAL A 227 -2.38 -2.37 -2.28
CA VAL A 227 -3.18 -1.17 -1.95
C VAL A 227 -3.69 -1.19 -0.51
N GLY A 228 -3.22 -0.24 0.29
CA GLY A 228 -3.73 0.08 1.62
C GLY A 228 -4.94 1.02 1.59
N ALA A 229 -5.65 1.12 2.72
CA ALA A 229 -6.88 1.86 2.83
C ALA A 229 -6.81 3.00 3.87
N THR A 230 -7.34 4.17 3.52
CA THR A 230 -7.43 5.35 4.41
C THR A 230 -8.87 5.81 4.64
N ASP A 231 -9.08 6.52 5.75
CA ASP A 231 -10.33 7.23 6.05
C ASP A 231 -10.35 8.66 5.48
N ARG A 232 -11.41 9.41 5.81
CA ARG A 232 -11.63 10.80 5.36
C ARG A 232 -10.58 11.78 5.89
N GLU A 233 -9.91 11.44 6.99
CA GLU A 233 -8.86 12.23 7.61
C GLU A 233 -7.44 11.78 7.18
N MET A 234 -7.33 10.95 6.14
CA MET A 234 -6.06 10.37 5.63
C MET A 234 -5.37 9.43 6.63
N ARG A 235 -6.09 8.96 7.66
CA ARG A 235 -5.58 7.95 8.61
C ARG A 235 -5.82 6.56 8.06
N LYS A 236 -5.01 5.58 8.47
CA LYS A 236 -5.19 4.17 8.13
C LYS A 236 -6.62 3.77 8.50
N TYR A 237 -7.36 3.24 7.54
CA TYR A 237 -8.70 2.75 7.80
C TYR A 237 -8.63 1.62 8.83
N LYS A 238 -9.58 1.59 9.77
CA LYS A 238 -9.52 0.78 11.00
C LYS A 238 -9.12 -0.68 10.76
N VAL A 239 -9.67 -1.34 9.74
CA VAL A 239 -9.40 -2.75 9.44
C VAL A 239 -8.27 -2.98 8.44
N SER A 240 -7.78 -1.94 7.76
CA SER A 240 -6.72 -2.07 6.75
C SER A 240 -5.50 -2.76 7.35
N ASN A 241 -5.02 -3.78 6.65
CA ASN A 241 -3.65 -4.25 6.82
C ASN A 241 -2.67 -3.15 6.45
N TYR A 242 -1.46 -3.28 6.98
CA TYR A 242 -0.36 -2.34 6.84
C TYR A 242 0.94 -3.14 6.80
N GLY A 243 2.06 -2.51 6.44
CA GLY A 243 3.38 -3.11 6.50
C GLY A 243 4.28 -2.66 5.36
N SER A 244 5.52 -3.13 5.38
CA SER A 244 6.51 -2.80 4.33
C SER A 244 6.07 -3.26 2.93
N PHE A 245 5.22 -4.29 2.86
CA PHE A 245 4.67 -4.84 1.62
C PHE A 245 3.61 -3.93 0.95
N VAL A 246 3.02 -2.96 1.65
CA VAL A 246 2.02 -2.05 1.05
C VAL A 246 2.73 -1.05 0.16
N ASP A 247 2.33 -0.88 -1.09
CA ASP A 247 3.00 0.02 -2.05
C ASP A 247 2.43 1.43 -2.05
N ILE A 248 1.10 1.53 -1.98
CA ILE A 248 0.35 2.78 -2.09
C ILE A 248 -0.96 2.66 -1.29
N SER A 249 -1.53 3.79 -0.88
CA SER A 249 -2.83 3.85 -0.21
C SER A 249 -3.86 4.67 -1.02
N ALA A 250 -5.14 4.37 -0.84
CA ALA A 250 -6.26 5.14 -1.41
C ALA A 250 -7.46 5.23 -0.45
N PRO A 251 -8.39 6.19 -0.65
CA PRO A 251 -9.54 6.39 0.22
C PRO A 251 -10.47 5.19 0.26
N SER A 252 -11.12 4.95 1.40
CA SER A 252 -11.93 3.75 1.60
C SER A 252 -13.14 3.90 2.51
N ASP A 253 -13.37 5.05 3.14
CA ASP A 253 -14.46 5.17 4.11
C ASP A 253 -15.81 5.43 3.45
N SER A 254 -16.61 4.37 3.33
CA SER A 254 -17.97 4.42 2.76
C SER A 254 -17.96 5.04 1.36
N ILE A 255 -17.17 4.47 0.45
CA ILE A 255 -17.16 4.86 -0.96
C ILE A 255 -18.49 4.45 -1.58
N ALA A 256 -19.26 5.43 -2.06
CA ALA A 256 -20.53 5.17 -2.72
C ALA A 256 -20.29 4.36 -3.99
N THR A 257 -21.12 3.34 -4.23
CA THR A 257 -21.00 2.44 -5.37
C THR A 257 -22.35 1.82 -5.72
N THR A 258 -22.38 1.03 -6.79
CA THR A 258 -23.57 0.30 -7.23
C THR A 258 -23.75 -1.01 -6.47
N PHE A 259 -24.89 -1.65 -6.65
CA PHE A 259 -25.25 -2.92 -6.04
C PHE A 259 -26.04 -3.76 -7.04
N PRO A 260 -25.94 -5.10 -7.01
CA PRO A 260 -26.72 -5.95 -7.90
C PRO A 260 -28.22 -5.65 -7.85
N LEU A 261 -28.86 -5.61 -9.01
CA LEU A 261 -30.30 -5.40 -9.19
C LEU A 261 -30.82 -4.06 -8.66
N GLN A 262 -29.93 -3.11 -8.37
CA GLN A 262 -30.28 -1.76 -7.90
C GLN A 262 -29.73 -0.70 -8.86
N SER A 263 -30.54 0.31 -9.13
CA SER A 263 -30.11 1.46 -9.93
C SER A 263 -29.33 2.47 -9.07
N GLY A 264 -28.23 2.98 -9.62
CA GLY A 264 -27.50 4.13 -9.10
C GLY A 264 -26.33 3.76 -8.18
N PHE A 265 -25.66 4.81 -7.68
CA PHE A 265 -24.55 4.72 -6.72
C PHE A 265 -25.06 5.00 -5.30
N THR A 266 -25.95 4.13 -4.83
CA THR A 266 -26.69 4.28 -3.56
C THR A 266 -26.18 3.36 -2.46
N ASN A 267 -25.33 2.39 -2.78
CA ASN A 267 -24.70 1.49 -1.82
C ASN A 267 -23.29 1.96 -1.46
N TYR A 268 -22.62 1.24 -0.56
CA TYR A 268 -21.31 1.61 -0.07
C TYR A 268 -20.40 0.38 0.05
N LEU A 269 -19.11 0.59 -0.27
CA LEU A 269 -18.04 -0.36 0.02
C LEU A 269 -16.96 0.36 0.83
N SER A 270 -16.22 -0.38 1.65
CA SER A 270 -15.15 0.18 2.46
C SER A 270 -13.93 -0.71 2.54
N ALA A 271 -12.90 -0.22 3.22
CA ALA A 271 -11.62 -0.89 3.43
C ALA A 271 -10.85 -1.13 2.10
N THR A 272 -9.88 -2.06 2.09
CA THR A 272 -8.94 -2.18 0.95
C THR A 272 -9.63 -2.53 -0.37
N SER A 273 -10.79 -3.20 -0.34
CA SER A 273 -11.59 -3.48 -1.52
C SER A 273 -12.22 -2.25 -2.17
N ALA A 274 -12.39 -1.15 -1.42
CA ALA A 274 -12.82 0.13 -1.98
C ALA A 274 -11.64 0.93 -2.57
N SER A 275 -10.47 0.88 -1.92
CA SER A 275 -9.25 1.55 -2.36
C SER A 275 -8.66 0.98 -3.64
N THR A 276 -8.67 -0.34 -3.78
CA THR A 276 -8.04 -1.07 -4.90
C THR A 276 -8.62 -0.67 -6.27
N PRO A 277 -9.95 -0.65 -6.50
CA PRO A 277 -10.51 -0.20 -7.77
C PRO A 277 -10.32 1.30 -8.05
N ILE A 278 -10.09 2.15 -7.03
CA ILE A 278 -9.68 3.54 -7.26
C ILE A 278 -8.30 3.58 -7.91
N ILE A 279 -7.32 2.82 -7.37
CA ILE A 279 -5.99 2.72 -7.99
C ILE A 279 -6.09 2.12 -9.40
N GLY A 280 -6.90 1.07 -9.57
CA GLY A 280 -7.18 0.48 -10.88
C GLY A 280 -7.73 1.49 -11.90
N GLY A 281 -8.70 2.31 -11.50
CA GLY A 281 -9.27 3.35 -12.35
C GLY A 281 -8.29 4.48 -12.69
N VAL A 282 -7.46 4.90 -11.72
CA VAL A 282 -6.38 5.86 -11.95
C VAL A 282 -5.40 5.31 -12.99
N VAL A 283 -4.88 4.09 -12.79
CA VAL A 283 -3.93 3.48 -13.72
C VAL A 283 -4.54 3.30 -15.11
N ALA A 284 -5.77 2.79 -15.20
CA ALA A 284 -6.46 2.60 -16.48
C ALA A 284 -6.64 3.91 -17.25
N ALA A 285 -7.11 4.98 -16.59
CA ALA A 285 -7.29 6.28 -17.23
C ALA A 285 -5.97 6.85 -17.77
N PHE A 286 -4.90 6.77 -16.99
CA PHE A 286 -3.58 7.25 -17.42
C PHE A 286 -2.98 6.38 -18.53
N MET A 287 -3.15 5.06 -18.45
CA MET A 287 -2.71 4.15 -19.50
C MET A 287 -3.42 4.43 -20.82
N ALA A 288 -4.73 4.70 -20.78
CA ALA A 288 -5.51 5.08 -21.96
C ALA A 288 -5.03 6.42 -22.56
N THR A 289 -4.67 7.40 -21.73
CA THR A 289 -4.27 8.75 -22.16
C THR A 289 -2.82 8.86 -22.64
N TYR A 290 -1.90 8.09 -22.05
CA TYR A 290 -0.46 8.14 -22.33
C TYR A 290 0.01 6.77 -22.86
N PRO A 291 -0.21 6.46 -24.15
CA PRO A 291 0.01 5.13 -24.71
C PRO A 291 1.48 4.67 -24.71
N ASP A 292 2.43 5.60 -24.59
CA ASP A 292 3.87 5.30 -24.51
C ASP A 292 4.31 4.79 -23.14
N LEU A 293 3.47 4.93 -22.10
CA LEU A 293 3.77 4.41 -20.77
C LEU A 293 3.63 2.89 -20.76
N LYS A 294 4.61 2.23 -20.15
CA LYS A 294 4.55 0.79 -19.91
C LYS A 294 3.85 0.51 -18.59
N THR A 295 3.23 -0.65 -18.46
CA THR A 295 2.61 -1.09 -17.20
C THR A 295 3.61 -1.11 -16.03
N GLN A 296 4.86 -1.49 -16.30
CA GLN A 296 5.96 -1.49 -15.35
C GLN A 296 6.32 -0.09 -14.83
N ASP A 297 5.98 0.99 -15.54
CA ASP A 297 6.24 2.35 -15.08
C ASP A 297 5.33 2.74 -13.91
N PHE A 298 4.12 2.16 -13.81
CA PHE A 298 3.10 2.63 -12.87
C PHE A 298 3.48 2.46 -11.41
N ASP A 299 4.20 1.39 -11.03
CA ASP A 299 4.70 1.23 -9.66
C ASP A 299 5.56 2.43 -9.24
N ARG A 300 6.54 2.76 -10.09
CA ARG A 300 7.42 3.92 -9.90
C ARG A 300 6.63 5.23 -9.92
N LEU A 301 5.76 5.42 -10.91
CA LEU A 301 5.02 6.66 -11.10
C LEU A 301 4.15 6.95 -9.88
N LEU A 302 3.36 5.96 -9.43
CA LEU A 302 2.50 6.11 -8.26
C LEU A 302 3.31 6.44 -7.00
N LYS A 303 4.42 5.74 -6.74
CA LYS A 303 5.26 5.97 -5.56
C LYS A 303 5.98 7.33 -5.59
N ASN A 304 6.44 7.77 -6.76
CA ASN A 304 7.14 9.05 -6.90
C ASN A 304 6.21 10.26 -6.75
N THR A 305 4.91 10.11 -7.03
CA THR A 305 3.95 11.21 -7.03
C THR A 305 2.95 11.16 -5.87
N ALA A 306 3.02 10.12 -5.02
CA ALA A 306 2.17 9.96 -3.84
C ALA A 306 2.31 11.14 -2.87
N GLN A 307 1.21 11.44 -2.17
CA GLN A 307 1.18 12.38 -1.06
C GLN A 307 1.56 11.64 0.23
N PRO A 308 2.60 12.06 0.96
CA PRO A 308 2.93 11.46 2.25
C PRO A 308 1.79 11.63 3.27
N ILE A 309 1.51 10.56 4.02
CA ILE A 309 0.44 10.53 5.03
C ILE A 309 0.92 10.12 6.42
N ASP A 310 2.23 9.93 6.62
CA ASP A 310 2.81 9.49 7.89
C ASP A 310 2.50 10.44 9.06
N GLN A 311 2.42 11.76 8.80
CA GLN A 311 2.00 12.75 9.82
C GLN A 311 0.61 12.49 10.41
N TYR A 312 -0.28 11.82 9.66
CA TYR A 312 -1.61 11.45 10.13
C TYR A 312 -1.63 10.05 10.77
N ASN A 313 -0.50 9.32 10.68
CA ASN A 313 -0.39 7.89 10.94
C ASN A 313 0.86 7.56 11.76
N SER A 314 1.05 8.24 12.89
CA SER A 314 2.28 8.15 13.69
C SER A 314 2.64 6.73 14.14
N LEU A 315 1.64 5.87 14.35
CA LEU A 315 1.84 4.46 14.74
C LEU A 315 2.19 3.53 13.55
N TYR A 316 2.08 4.02 12.32
CA TYR A 316 2.24 3.23 11.09
C TYR A 316 3.21 3.87 10.10
N HIS A 317 4.14 4.71 10.58
CA HIS A 317 5.17 5.32 9.75
C HIS A 317 5.82 4.29 8.82
N GLY A 318 5.85 4.55 7.51
CA GLY A 318 6.47 3.65 6.52
C GLY A 318 5.72 2.36 6.23
N LYS A 319 4.56 2.13 6.87
CA LYS A 319 3.76 0.91 6.72
C LYS A 319 2.52 1.10 5.85
N LEU A 320 2.35 2.25 5.20
CA LEU A 320 1.19 2.59 4.35
C LEU A 320 1.59 2.92 2.90
N GLY A 321 2.69 2.33 2.43
CA GLY A 321 3.24 2.61 1.12
C GLY A 321 3.89 3.98 1.02
N ALA A 322 4.10 4.45 -0.21
CA ALA A 322 4.60 5.81 -0.47
C ALA A 322 3.64 6.91 0.01
N GLY A 323 2.42 6.54 0.39
CA GLY A 323 1.38 7.41 0.90
C GLY A 323 0.10 7.30 0.08
N LEU A 324 -0.68 8.37 0.05
CA LEU A 324 -1.93 8.42 -0.68
C LEU A 324 -1.66 8.71 -2.17
N VAL A 325 -2.36 8.00 -3.07
CA VAL A 325 -2.32 8.33 -4.51
C VAL A 325 -2.71 9.79 -4.75
N ASN A 326 -2.00 10.46 -5.66
CA ASN A 326 -2.29 11.85 -6.04
C ASN A 326 -2.28 12.03 -7.56
N VAL A 327 -3.47 12.22 -8.13
CA VAL A 327 -3.73 12.28 -9.57
C VAL A 327 -3.11 13.52 -10.22
N THR A 328 -3.21 14.67 -9.56
CA THR A 328 -2.65 15.93 -10.09
C THR A 328 -1.13 15.86 -10.16
N ASN A 329 -0.48 15.35 -9.11
CA ASN A 329 0.96 15.14 -9.11
C ASN A 329 1.37 14.14 -10.20
N LEU A 330 0.63 13.04 -10.36
CA LEU A 330 0.86 12.04 -11.41
C LEU A 330 0.80 12.64 -12.82
N LYS A 331 -0.27 13.41 -13.10
CA LYS A 331 -0.45 14.13 -14.37
C LYS A 331 0.68 15.11 -14.64
N ASN A 332 0.99 15.96 -13.67
CA ASN A 332 2.02 16.97 -13.82
C ASN A 332 3.39 16.33 -14.06
N TYR A 333 3.71 15.25 -13.34
CA TYR A 333 4.96 14.53 -13.51
C TYR A 333 5.10 13.91 -14.91
N ILE A 334 4.05 13.28 -15.44
CA ILE A 334 4.09 12.68 -16.78
C ILE A 334 4.22 13.73 -17.87
N GLU A 335 3.50 14.86 -17.77
CA GLU A 335 3.47 15.89 -18.81
C GLU A 335 4.70 16.79 -18.83
N HIS A 336 5.31 17.05 -17.67
CA HIS A 336 6.41 18.01 -17.54
C HIS A 336 7.76 17.33 -17.25
N GLN A 337 7.76 16.05 -16.87
CA GLN A 337 8.95 15.29 -16.45
C GLN A 337 9.72 15.95 -15.28
N GLU A 338 9.05 16.80 -14.50
CA GLU A 338 9.63 17.51 -13.36
C GLU A 338 9.57 16.63 -12.12
N LEU A 339 10.71 16.03 -11.76
CA LEU A 339 10.83 15.27 -10.53
C LEU A 339 11.20 16.19 -9.36
N PRO A 340 10.61 16.00 -8.16
CA PRO A 340 11.10 16.70 -6.98
C PRO A 340 12.55 16.31 -6.70
N ASN A 341 13.38 17.31 -6.34
CA ASN A 341 14.73 17.05 -5.83
C ASN A 341 14.73 16.65 -4.35
N ARG A 342 13.57 16.75 -3.68
CA ARG A 342 13.36 16.38 -2.28
C ARG A 342 12.16 15.45 -2.16
N PHE A 343 12.40 14.26 -1.64
CA PHE A 343 11.40 13.22 -1.45
C PHE A 343 11.00 13.13 0.02
N THR A 344 9.70 13.09 0.26
CA THR A 344 9.07 13.06 1.59
C THR A 344 8.21 11.81 1.82
N GLN A 345 8.11 10.95 0.80
CA GLN A 345 7.51 9.63 0.89
C GLN A 345 8.50 8.59 1.43
N THR A 346 7.98 7.49 1.93
CA THR A 346 8.77 6.41 2.56
C THR A 346 9.44 5.50 1.56
N LYS A 347 8.92 5.40 0.34
CA LYS A 347 9.50 4.60 -0.74
C LYS A 347 9.35 5.33 -2.06
N ALA A 348 10.40 5.33 -2.87
CA ALA A 348 10.37 5.93 -4.20
C ALA A 348 11.53 5.43 -5.06
N TYR A 349 11.56 5.85 -6.32
CA TYR A 349 12.63 5.58 -7.27
C TYR A 349 13.30 6.88 -7.71
N LEU A 350 14.61 6.95 -7.51
CA LEU A 350 15.46 8.07 -7.91
C LEU A 350 16.07 7.77 -9.30
N PRO A 351 15.80 8.55 -10.35
CA PRO A 351 16.38 8.31 -11.66
C PRO A 351 17.86 8.65 -11.65
N LEU A 352 18.70 7.70 -12.06
CA LEU A 352 20.16 7.89 -12.11
C LEU A 352 20.63 8.51 -13.42
N TRP A 353 19.73 8.66 -14.40
CA TRP A 353 19.99 9.37 -15.65
C TRP A 353 19.08 10.59 -15.80
N GLN A 354 19.65 11.70 -16.26
CA GLN A 354 18.92 12.92 -16.61
C GLN A 354 19.55 13.56 -17.85
N LYS A 355 18.70 13.95 -18.83
CA LYS A 355 19.15 14.58 -20.07
C LYS A 355 19.70 15.98 -19.80
N GLY A 356 20.88 16.29 -20.33
CA GLY A 356 21.47 17.65 -20.29
C GLY A 356 22.08 18.04 -18.95
N THR A 357 21.87 17.26 -17.90
CA THR A 357 22.45 17.45 -16.56
C THR A 357 23.77 16.70 -16.47
N LYS A 358 24.83 17.29 -15.90
CA LYS A 358 26.12 16.61 -15.68
C LYS A 358 26.17 15.84 -14.36
N GLU A 359 25.54 16.40 -13.33
CA GLU A 359 25.50 15.88 -11.96
C GLU A 359 24.13 16.18 -11.35
N THR A 360 23.61 15.23 -10.58
CA THR A 360 22.28 15.32 -9.97
C THR A 360 22.38 14.99 -8.48
N SER A 361 21.48 15.56 -7.69
CA SER A 361 21.32 15.18 -6.29
C SER A 361 19.86 15.13 -5.87
N PHE A 362 19.54 14.13 -5.04
CA PHE A 362 18.22 13.96 -4.44
C PHE A 362 18.35 13.86 -2.93
N ALA A 363 17.51 14.60 -2.20
CA ALA A 363 17.38 14.50 -0.76
C ALA A 363 16.16 13.64 -0.40
N VAL A 364 16.34 12.70 0.52
CA VAL A 364 15.27 11.82 1.03
C VAL A 364 15.08 12.13 2.51
N THR A 365 13.96 12.78 2.83
CA THR A 365 13.56 13.20 4.18
C THR A 365 12.08 12.87 4.39
N PRO A 366 11.71 11.58 4.51
CA PRO A 366 10.34 11.19 4.72
C PRO A 366 9.77 11.80 6.01
N VAL A 367 8.45 11.97 6.03
CA VAL A 367 7.75 12.41 7.23
C VAL A 367 7.71 11.24 8.22
N GLY A 368 8.14 11.49 9.46
CA GLY A 368 8.31 10.46 10.49
C GLY A 368 9.77 10.18 10.82
N GLN A 369 10.00 9.30 11.79
CA GLN A 369 11.35 8.85 12.17
C GLN A 369 11.55 7.42 11.67
N TYR A 370 12.63 7.19 10.95
CA TYR A 370 12.96 5.88 10.39
C TYR A 370 14.32 5.43 10.91
N PRO A 371 14.42 4.23 11.49
CA PRO A 371 15.66 3.73 12.06
C PRO A 371 16.67 3.30 10.99
N ALA A 372 16.20 2.98 9.79
CA ALA A 372 17.04 2.55 8.69
C ALA A 372 16.38 2.78 7.32
N TYR A 373 17.19 2.70 6.28
CA TYR A 373 16.80 2.73 4.88
C TYR A 373 17.41 1.55 4.14
N LYS A 374 16.70 1.06 3.13
CA LYS A 374 17.15 0.06 2.16
C LYS A 374 17.29 0.74 0.81
N LEU A 375 18.40 0.50 0.12
CA LEU A 375 18.66 0.91 -1.26
C LEU A 375 18.84 -0.31 -2.16
N LEU A 376 18.32 -0.22 -3.37
CA LEU A 376 18.48 -1.27 -4.39
C LEU A 376 18.46 -0.65 -5.78
N LEU A 377 19.34 -1.11 -6.68
CA LEU A 377 19.27 -0.74 -8.08
C LEU A 377 18.11 -1.47 -8.78
N SER A 378 17.40 -0.76 -9.65
CA SER A 378 16.33 -1.35 -10.47
C SER A 378 16.84 -2.40 -11.47
N GLN A 379 18.14 -2.37 -11.77
CA GLN A 379 18.81 -3.30 -12.66
C GLN A 379 20.31 -3.39 -12.33
N PRO A 380 20.98 -4.53 -12.61
CA PRO A 380 22.42 -4.63 -12.47
C PRO A 380 23.14 -3.58 -13.33
N LEU A 381 24.10 -2.87 -12.73
CA LEU A 381 24.93 -1.87 -13.41
C LEU A 381 26.35 -2.38 -13.64
N MET A 382 27.06 -1.78 -14.60
CA MET A 382 28.49 -2.06 -14.79
C MET A 382 29.30 -1.64 -13.55
N ALA A 383 30.24 -2.49 -13.12
CA ALA A 383 30.94 -2.40 -11.82
C ALA A 383 31.69 -1.09 -11.53
N LYS A 384 31.96 -0.26 -12.56
CA LYS A 384 32.71 1.01 -12.41
C LYS A 384 31.85 2.20 -11.95
N ASN A 385 30.53 2.06 -11.91
CA ASN A 385 29.64 3.16 -11.52
C ASN A 385 29.59 3.31 -9.99
N THR A 386 29.64 4.55 -9.52
CA THR A 386 29.53 4.90 -8.10
C THR A 386 28.42 5.92 -7.86
N ILE A 387 27.84 5.88 -6.67
CA ILE A 387 26.87 6.84 -6.15
C ILE A 387 27.40 7.34 -4.81
N ASP A 388 27.56 8.64 -4.66
CA ASP A 388 27.93 9.25 -3.39
C ASP A 388 26.67 9.41 -2.54
N VAL A 389 26.76 8.98 -1.29
CA VAL A 389 25.65 9.00 -0.34
C VAL A 389 26.09 9.74 0.91
N SER A 390 25.42 10.86 1.18
CA SER A 390 25.54 11.61 2.43
C SER A 390 24.45 11.14 3.39
N LEU A 391 24.85 10.54 4.51
CA LEU A 391 23.96 10.08 5.57
C LEU A 391 23.87 11.13 6.67
N PHE A 392 22.66 11.41 7.15
CA PHE A 392 22.41 12.33 8.26
C PHE A 392 21.81 11.56 9.42
N LEU A 393 22.49 11.52 10.56
CA LEU A 393 22.05 10.84 11.79
C LEU A 393 22.37 11.71 13.00
N ASN A 394 21.36 12.03 13.83
CA ASN A 394 21.50 12.87 15.01
C ASN A 394 22.22 14.21 14.73
N LYS A 395 21.85 14.86 13.61
CA LYS A 395 22.49 16.09 13.08
C LYS A 395 23.95 15.94 12.63
N GLN A 396 24.53 14.76 12.70
CA GLN A 396 25.86 14.48 12.15
C GLN A 396 25.76 14.01 10.70
N LYS A 397 26.69 14.46 9.88
CA LYS A 397 26.82 14.05 8.47
C LYS A 397 27.94 13.02 8.33
N LYS A 398 27.68 11.92 7.63
CA LYS A 398 28.67 10.92 7.25
C LYS A 398 28.58 10.66 5.74
N ASP A 399 29.68 10.90 5.04
CA ASP A 399 29.76 10.64 3.60
C ASP A 399 30.28 9.23 3.32
N THR A 400 29.72 8.57 2.32
CA THR A 400 30.17 7.29 1.80
C THR A 400 29.95 7.21 0.30
N THR A 401 30.71 6.36 -0.40
CA THR A 401 30.55 6.12 -1.83
C THR A 401 30.19 4.66 -2.03
N LEU A 402 29.05 4.40 -2.66
CA LEU A 402 28.56 3.06 -2.94
C LEU A 402 28.84 2.69 -4.40
N THR A 403 29.38 1.50 -4.60
CA THR A 403 29.59 0.93 -5.94
C THR A 403 28.31 0.27 -6.46
N ALA A 404 28.18 0.18 -7.79
CA ALA A 404 27.13 -0.59 -8.44
C ALA A 404 27.04 -2.05 -7.93
N ALA A 405 28.17 -2.67 -7.62
CA ALA A 405 28.22 -4.03 -7.08
C ALA A 405 27.57 -4.11 -5.68
N GLN A 406 27.83 -3.13 -4.79
CA GLN A 406 27.20 -3.09 -3.47
C GLN A 406 25.69 -2.85 -3.54
N LEU A 407 25.22 -2.15 -4.57
CA LEU A 407 23.80 -1.85 -4.79
C LEU A 407 23.08 -2.89 -5.68
N SER A 408 23.79 -3.93 -6.13
CA SER A 408 23.20 -5.06 -6.87
C SER A 408 22.36 -5.99 -5.97
N GLN A 409 22.53 -5.83 -4.66
CA GLN A 409 21.72 -6.47 -3.61
C GLN A 409 21.19 -5.37 -2.68
N PRO A 410 20.14 -5.64 -1.89
CA PRO A 410 19.62 -4.67 -0.94
C PRO A 410 20.71 -4.18 0.03
N TYR A 411 21.08 -2.90 -0.08
CA TYR A 411 22.03 -2.24 0.82
C TYR A 411 21.28 -1.49 1.91
N THR A 412 21.46 -1.90 3.17
CA THR A 412 20.73 -1.33 4.31
C THR A 412 21.66 -0.49 5.19
N PHE A 413 21.21 0.68 5.64
CA PHE A 413 21.96 1.54 6.55
C PHE A 413 21.03 2.30 7.52
N ARG A 414 21.60 2.80 8.62
CA ARG A 414 20.91 3.66 9.59
C ARG A 414 21.15 5.14 9.26
N ALA A 415 20.08 5.93 9.25
CA ALA A 415 20.11 7.38 9.11
C ALA A 415 18.73 7.95 9.50
N ASP A 416 18.66 9.23 9.85
CA ASP A 416 17.39 9.98 9.94
C ASP A 416 16.92 10.36 8.54
N SER A 417 17.87 10.75 7.69
CA SER A 417 17.68 11.11 6.28
C SER A 417 18.96 10.88 5.49
N PHE A 418 18.87 10.87 4.16
CA PHE A 418 20.05 10.76 3.31
C PHE A 418 19.92 11.60 2.04
N GLN A 419 21.06 11.89 1.44
CA GLN A 419 21.15 12.54 0.14
C GLN A 419 22.02 11.67 -0.77
N VAL A 420 21.61 11.53 -2.01
CA VAL A 420 22.43 10.88 -3.05
C VAL A 420 22.94 11.95 -4.00
N HIS A 421 24.19 11.81 -4.43
CA HIS A 421 24.85 12.63 -5.43
C HIS A 421 25.58 11.73 -6.42
N PHE A 422 25.48 12.02 -7.71
CA PHE A 422 26.13 11.21 -8.73
C PHE A 422 26.31 11.98 -10.04
N ALA A 423 27.33 11.59 -10.81
CA ALA A 423 27.54 12.05 -12.17
C ALA A 423 26.62 11.29 -13.13
N THR A 424 25.68 11.99 -13.77
CA THR A 424 24.68 11.39 -14.68
C THR A 424 25.33 10.67 -15.85
N LYS A 425 26.48 11.16 -16.35
CA LYS A 425 27.25 10.56 -17.46
C LYS A 425 27.72 9.13 -17.18
N ALA A 426 27.77 8.71 -15.91
CA ALA A 426 28.11 7.34 -15.54
C ALA A 426 26.96 6.37 -15.87
N PHE A 427 25.73 6.85 -15.98
CA PHE A 427 24.55 6.05 -16.27
C PHE A 427 24.09 6.39 -17.69
N LYS A 428 24.14 5.44 -18.62
CA LYS A 428 23.78 5.69 -20.03
C LYS A 428 22.33 5.33 -20.36
N ASP A 429 21.72 4.47 -19.54
CA ASP A 429 20.35 4.03 -19.72
C ASP A 429 19.38 4.93 -18.94
N LYS A 430 18.45 5.53 -19.67
CA LYS A 430 17.39 6.39 -19.16
C LYS A 430 16.43 5.68 -18.19
N ASN A 431 16.40 4.35 -18.20
CA ASN A 431 15.55 3.52 -17.34
C ASN A 431 16.31 2.97 -16.11
N THR A 432 17.45 3.57 -15.76
CA THR A 432 18.18 3.21 -14.54
C THR A 432 17.66 4.01 -13.34
N TYR A 433 17.19 3.30 -12.31
CA TYR A 433 16.71 3.90 -11.07
C TYR A 433 17.40 3.31 -9.85
N LEU A 434 17.49 4.11 -8.79
CA LEU A 434 17.80 3.68 -7.44
C LEU A 434 16.49 3.68 -6.63
N TYR A 435 16.01 2.49 -6.28
CA TYR A 435 14.89 2.32 -5.36
C TYR A 435 15.38 2.56 -3.93
N TYR A 436 14.58 3.28 -3.15
CA TYR A 436 14.76 3.33 -1.71
C TYR A 436 13.47 2.97 -0.98
N GLU A 437 13.64 2.47 0.24
CA GLU A 437 12.56 2.18 1.16
C GLU A 437 13.01 2.48 2.58
N ALA A 438 12.36 3.44 3.21
CA ALA A 438 12.43 3.67 4.64
C ALA A 438 11.95 2.40 5.33
N GLN A 439 12.79 1.82 6.18
CA GLN A 439 12.49 0.58 6.86
C GLN A 439 11.82 0.93 8.18
N PRO A 440 10.51 0.65 8.34
CA PRO A 440 9.89 0.67 9.65
C PRO A 440 10.38 -0.56 10.38
N ILE A 441 11.62 -0.55 10.86
CA ILE A 441 12.02 -1.52 11.87
C ILE A 441 11.12 -1.19 13.05
N ASP A 442 10.30 -2.16 13.42
CA ASP A 442 9.43 -2.07 14.58
C ASP A 442 10.25 -1.52 15.75
N SER A 443 9.90 -0.33 16.22
CA SER A 443 10.56 0.28 17.37
C SER A 443 10.38 -0.58 18.61
N SER A 444 9.36 -1.45 18.65
CA SER A 444 9.23 -2.48 19.68
C SER A 444 10.30 -3.59 19.56
N GLY A 445 10.88 -3.82 18.38
CA GLY A 445 11.94 -4.80 18.12
C GLY A 445 13.37 -4.22 18.06
N LEU A 446 13.51 -2.89 18.05
CA LEU A 446 14.82 -2.23 18.06
C LEU A 446 15.53 -2.30 19.42
N TYR A 447 14.75 -2.36 20.49
CA TYR A 447 15.23 -2.30 21.87
C TYR A 447 14.93 -3.57 22.67
N CYS A 448 14.20 -4.51 22.07
CA CYS A 448 13.77 -5.75 22.69
C CYS A 448 14.22 -6.93 21.82
N ARG A 449 15.07 -7.77 22.39
CA ARG A 449 15.45 -9.09 21.88
C ARG A 449 15.17 -10.10 22.99
N ASP A 450 15.09 -11.39 22.64
CA ASP A 450 14.74 -12.47 23.59
C ASP A 450 15.51 -12.39 24.92
N LYS A 451 16.82 -12.11 24.87
CA LYS A 451 17.67 -11.80 26.03
C LYS A 451 19.01 -11.19 25.60
N ILE A 452 19.40 -10.04 26.16
CA ILE A 452 20.74 -9.45 25.99
C ILE A 452 21.56 -9.68 27.27
N THR A 453 22.77 -10.25 27.16
CA THR A 453 23.66 -10.42 28.33
C THR A 453 24.67 -9.28 28.40
N ILE A 454 24.77 -8.65 29.56
CA ILE A 454 25.65 -7.52 29.85
C ILE A 454 26.65 -7.95 30.91
N LYS A 455 27.93 -7.89 30.57
CA LYS A 455 29.05 -8.22 31.46
C LYS A 455 29.85 -6.97 31.76
N GLY A 456 30.22 -6.79 33.02
CA GLY A 456 30.96 -5.63 33.49
C GLY A 456 30.58 -5.30 34.93
N GLU A 457 31.43 -4.56 35.64
CA GLU A 457 31.15 -4.16 37.02
C GLU A 457 30.25 -2.91 37.13
N GLU A 458 29.98 -2.20 36.03
CA GLU A 458 29.15 -0.99 36.02
C GLU A 458 28.58 -0.74 34.62
N GLY A 459 27.41 -0.10 34.52
CA GLY A 459 26.85 0.32 33.24
C GLY A 459 25.42 0.85 33.29
N TYR A 460 24.89 1.22 32.13
CA TYR A 460 23.54 1.77 31.96
C TYR A 460 22.66 0.85 31.10
N ILE A 461 21.36 0.82 31.42
CA ILE A 461 20.33 0.12 30.64
C ILE A 461 19.14 1.06 30.51
N GLU A 462 18.55 1.12 29.32
CA GLU A 462 17.34 1.89 29.03
C GLU A 462 16.41 1.08 28.12
N ASP A 463 15.12 1.43 28.07
CA ASP A 463 14.15 0.81 27.16
C ASP A 463 14.38 1.15 25.68
N GLY A 464 15.30 2.09 25.42
CA GLY A 464 15.75 2.49 24.09
C GLY A 464 14.88 3.53 23.38
N SER A 465 13.75 3.96 23.94
CA SER A 465 12.90 5.01 23.35
C SER A 465 13.58 6.39 23.27
N GLY A 466 14.69 6.58 23.99
CA GLY A 466 15.50 7.79 23.94
C GLY A 466 14.76 9.02 24.44
N ALA A 467 14.42 9.94 23.53
CA ALA A 467 13.63 11.13 23.85
C ALA A 467 12.12 10.96 23.59
N GLU A 468 11.75 9.89 22.89
CA GLU A 468 10.38 9.57 22.52
C GLU A 468 9.72 8.67 23.58
N ASN A 469 8.41 8.48 23.46
CA ASN A 469 7.71 7.51 24.31
C ASN A 469 8.07 6.07 23.87
N TYR A 470 8.07 5.11 24.80
CA TYR A 470 8.28 3.70 24.45
C TYR A 470 7.15 3.15 23.57
N ALA A 471 7.40 2.01 22.91
CA ALA A 471 6.44 1.37 22.04
C ALA A 471 5.44 0.48 22.82
N ASN A 472 4.23 0.35 22.30
CA ASN A 472 3.31 -0.68 22.80
C ASN A 472 3.84 -2.08 22.41
N ARG A 473 3.43 -3.11 23.15
CA ARG A 473 3.76 -4.53 22.95
C ARG A 473 5.24 -4.85 23.11
N CYS A 474 5.94 -4.12 23.97
CA CYS A 474 7.31 -4.41 24.37
C CYS A 474 7.39 -5.77 25.10
N ASN A 475 8.46 -6.52 24.85
CA ASN A 475 8.79 -7.77 25.54
C ASN A 475 10.32 -7.96 25.54
N CYS A 476 11.01 -7.31 26.48
CA CYS A 476 12.45 -7.00 26.38
C CYS A 476 13.18 -7.56 27.60
N LYS A 477 14.27 -8.31 27.41
CA LYS A 477 15.03 -8.89 28.53
C LYS A 477 16.53 -8.55 28.51
N TRP A 478 17.08 -8.21 29.68
CA TRP A 478 18.50 -7.96 29.90
C TRP A 478 19.01 -8.77 31.08
N LEU A 479 20.10 -9.50 30.91
CA LEU A 479 20.79 -10.23 31.97
C LEU A 479 22.07 -9.49 32.34
N ILE A 480 22.13 -8.89 33.53
CA ILE A 480 23.36 -8.36 34.09
C ILE A 480 24.13 -9.51 34.74
N GLU A 481 25.42 -9.63 34.43
CA GLU A 481 26.35 -10.57 35.05
C GLU A 481 27.62 -9.84 35.51
N VAL A 482 27.81 -9.75 36.83
CA VAL A 482 29.01 -9.21 37.47
C VAL A 482 29.90 -10.36 37.98
N PRO A 483 31.18 -10.13 38.37
CA PRO A 483 32.04 -11.17 38.90
C PRO A 483 31.45 -11.92 40.10
N LYS A 484 31.78 -13.21 40.24
CA LYS A 484 31.34 -14.03 41.38
C LYS A 484 31.83 -13.42 42.70
N GLY A 485 31.00 -13.48 43.75
CA GLY A 485 31.27 -12.87 45.05
C GLY A 485 30.88 -11.39 45.16
N LYS A 486 30.25 -10.82 44.13
CA LYS A 486 29.67 -9.47 44.13
C LYS A 486 28.15 -9.53 44.09
N LYS A 487 27.51 -8.43 44.50
CA LYS A 487 26.09 -8.13 44.29
C LYS A 487 25.93 -6.97 43.31
N ILE A 488 24.73 -6.79 42.77
CA ILE A 488 24.39 -5.77 41.78
C ILE A 488 23.47 -4.76 42.45
N LYS A 489 23.91 -3.51 42.52
CA LYS A 489 23.10 -2.37 42.98
C LYS A 489 22.57 -1.61 41.76
N ILE A 490 21.26 -1.44 41.68
CA ILE A 490 20.54 -0.84 40.55
C ILE A 490 19.82 0.43 41.01
N ASN A 491 20.01 1.53 40.28
CA ASN A 491 19.38 2.82 40.53
C ASN A 491 18.77 3.40 39.25
N PHE A 492 17.55 3.93 39.31
CA PHE A 492 16.90 4.57 38.15
C PHE A 492 17.29 6.05 38.05
N GLU A 493 17.61 6.50 36.84
CA GLU A 493 17.78 7.92 36.50
C GLU A 493 16.49 8.54 35.95
N LYS A 494 15.69 7.72 35.25
CA LYS A 494 14.41 8.10 34.66
C LYS A 494 13.44 6.94 34.78
N PHE A 495 12.17 7.24 34.99
CA PHE A 495 11.12 6.22 35.04
C PHE A 495 9.74 6.83 34.77
N ASP A 496 9.13 6.46 33.65
CA ASP A 496 7.79 6.84 33.26
C ASP A 496 7.13 5.76 32.42
N THR A 497 6.24 4.98 33.04
CA THR A 497 5.51 3.86 32.43
C THR A 497 4.02 3.96 32.76
N GLU A 498 3.15 3.31 31.98
CA GLU A 498 1.72 3.22 32.29
C GLU A 498 1.53 2.50 33.65
N ALA A 499 0.98 3.22 34.62
CA ALA A 499 0.86 2.72 35.98
C ALA A 499 0.01 1.45 36.05
N LYS A 500 0.53 0.41 36.72
CA LYS A 500 -0.09 -0.91 36.92
C LYS A 500 -0.28 -1.76 35.67
N THR A 501 0.05 -1.24 34.49
CA THR A 501 -0.16 -1.94 33.21
C THR A 501 1.17 -2.33 32.59
N ASP A 502 2.07 -1.36 32.39
CA ASP A 502 3.37 -1.60 31.79
C ASP A 502 4.41 -1.79 32.89
N GLN A 503 5.10 -2.93 32.85
CA GLN A 503 5.81 -3.44 34.02
C GLN A 503 7.25 -3.81 33.70
N ILE A 504 8.15 -3.46 34.62
CA ILE A 504 9.53 -3.94 34.64
C ILE A 504 9.70 -4.91 35.81
N TYR A 505 10.10 -6.12 35.49
CA TYR A 505 10.42 -7.18 36.44
C TYR A 505 11.93 -7.30 36.62
N PHE A 506 12.34 -7.61 37.84
CA PHE A 506 13.71 -7.95 38.20
C PHE A 506 13.70 -9.34 38.84
N PHE A 507 14.39 -10.30 38.25
CA PHE A 507 14.53 -11.66 38.78
C PHE A 507 15.97 -11.87 39.29
N ALA A 508 16.11 -12.66 40.35
CA ALA A 508 17.40 -13.16 40.80
C ALA A 508 17.96 -14.13 39.74
N GLU A 509 19.26 -14.10 39.44
CA GLU A 509 19.88 -14.98 38.42
C GLU A 509 19.44 -14.72 36.97
N ASP A 510 19.29 -15.75 36.13
CA ASP A 510 19.30 -15.64 34.66
C ASP A 510 18.01 -16.07 33.93
N GLY A 511 16.93 -16.32 34.69
CA GLY A 511 15.65 -16.81 34.17
C GLY A 511 14.41 -16.22 34.85
N THR A 512 13.25 -16.32 34.18
CA THR A 512 11.95 -15.82 34.67
C THR A 512 11.27 -16.76 35.66
N GLU A 513 11.78 -17.99 35.76
CA GLU A 513 11.40 -18.98 36.77
C GLU A 513 12.03 -18.71 38.15
N GLN A 514 12.97 -17.78 38.21
CA GLN A 514 13.69 -17.43 39.42
C GLN A 514 12.88 -16.48 40.33
N PRO A 515 13.26 -16.32 41.61
CA PRO A 515 12.59 -15.38 42.50
C PRO A 515 12.61 -13.93 41.98
N ILE A 516 11.48 -13.25 42.10
CA ILE A 516 11.35 -11.83 41.75
C ILE A 516 11.94 -10.97 42.88
N LEU A 517 12.88 -10.11 42.53
CA LEU A 517 13.46 -9.08 43.40
C LEU A 517 12.53 -7.86 43.51
N ALA A 518 11.97 -7.42 42.38
CA ALA A 518 11.11 -6.24 42.31
C ALA A 518 10.24 -6.23 41.04
N ILE A 519 9.12 -5.50 41.10
CA ILE A 519 8.28 -5.16 39.96
C ILE A 519 7.92 -3.67 40.08
N PHE A 520 8.12 -2.91 39.00
CA PHE A 520 7.80 -1.48 38.97
C PHE A 520 6.92 -1.11 37.78
N SER A 521 6.08 -0.10 37.97
CA SER A 521 5.26 0.57 36.95
C SER A 521 4.89 1.98 37.42
N GLY A 522 4.46 2.86 36.51
CA GLY A 522 4.05 4.24 36.79
C GLY A 522 5.11 5.32 36.49
N PRO A 523 4.83 6.59 36.87
CA PRO A 523 5.69 7.74 36.56
C PRO A 523 6.73 8.10 37.63
N ASN A 524 6.81 7.31 38.71
CA ASN A 524 7.64 7.66 39.86
C ASN A 524 8.95 6.86 39.84
N ILE A 525 10.07 7.54 40.08
CA ILE A 525 11.39 6.89 40.19
C ILE A 525 11.35 5.78 41.26
N PRO A 526 11.64 4.52 40.89
CA PRO A 526 11.65 3.40 41.84
C PRO A 526 12.76 3.51 42.89
N PRO A 527 12.62 2.81 44.03
CA PRO A 527 13.70 2.69 45.00
C PRO A 527 14.89 1.89 44.43
N ILE A 528 16.05 2.06 45.07
CA ILE A 528 17.27 1.30 44.75
C ILE A 528 17.04 -0.19 45.01
N ILE A 529 17.48 -1.03 44.07
CA ILE A 529 17.47 -2.49 44.23
C ILE A 529 18.90 -2.96 44.49
N THR A 530 19.07 -3.91 45.42
CA THR A 530 20.32 -4.67 45.58
C THR A 530 20.01 -6.14 45.38
N SER A 531 20.71 -6.79 44.45
CA SER A 531 20.52 -8.20 44.15
C SER A 531 21.05 -9.11 45.27
N TRP A 532 20.57 -10.35 45.29
CA TRP A 532 21.10 -11.38 46.18
C TRP A 532 22.38 -12.04 45.65
N TYR A 533 22.52 -12.12 44.33
CA TYR A 533 23.60 -12.81 43.64
C TYR A 533 24.29 -11.91 42.61
N ASN A 534 25.28 -12.45 41.91
CA ASN A 534 26.06 -11.75 40.89
C ASN A 534 25.34 -11.65 39.52
N LYS A 535 24.06 -12.03 39.45
CA LYS A 535 23.23 -11.94 38.23
C LYS A 535 21.83 -11.42 38.53
N VAL A 536 21.29 -10.63 37.60
CA VAL A 536 19.91 -10.11 37.60
C VAL A 536 19.36 -10.13 36.18
N LEU A 537 18.20 -10.76 36.00
CA LEU A 537 17.41 -10.67 34.78
C LEU A 537 16.36 -9.56 34.92
N ILE A 538 16.39 -8.61 34.00
CA ILE A 538 15.42 -7.53 33.85
C ILE A 538 14.48 -7.88 32.71
N TRP A 539 13.16 -7.71 32.90
CA TRP A 539 12.15 -7.96 31.87
C TRP A 539 11.13 -6.83 31.80
N PHE A 540 11.07 -6.11 30.68
CA PHE A 540 10.09 -5.04 30.44
C PHE A 540 8.98 -5.52 29.49
N VAL A 541 7.73 -5.31 29.89
CA VAL A 541 6.53 -5.70 29.14
C VAL A 541 5.56 -4.51 29.05
N SER A 542 5.03 -4.23 27.86
CA SER A 542 3.93 -3.27 27.67
C SER A 542 2.72 -3.85 26.94
N ASN A 543 1.55 -3.26 27.16
CA ASN A 543 0.28 -3.67 26.53
C ASN A 543 0.15 -3.15 25.08
N GLU A 544 -1.04 -3.18 24.48
CA GLU A 544 -1.26 -2.69 23.11
C GLU A 544 -1.59 -1.20 22.95
N SER A 545 -1.69 -0.44 24.05
CA SER A 545 -2.21 0.93 24.03
C SER A 545 -1.69 1.77 25.21
N THR A 546 -1.44 3.06 24.98
CA THR A 546 -0.87 4.00 25.98
C THR A 546 0.61 3.75 26.20
N SER A 547 1.42 4.79 25.94
CA SER A 547 2.85 4.76 26.21
C SER A 547 3.33 6.07 26.84
N ALA A 548 4.46 6.01 27.53
CA ALA A 548 5.00 7.11 28.32
C ALA A 548 6.52 7.29 28.07
N LYS A 549 7.18 8.18 28.83
CA LYS A 549 8.57 8.62 28.53
C LYS A 549 9.66 7.57 28.74
N GLY A 550 9.32 6.42 29.31
CA GLY A 550 10.25 5.31 29.43
C GLY A 550 11.16 5.38 30.66
N TRP A 551 12.19 4.55 30.69
CA TRP A 551 13.06 4.37 31.83
C TRP A 551 14.53 4.19 31.45
N LYS A 552 15.39 4.63 32.37
CA LYS A 552 16.83 4.45 32.30
C LYS A 552 17.36 4.16 33.70
N LEU A 553 18.21 3.14 33.82
CA LEU A 553 18.85 2.74 35.04
C LEU A 553 20.37 2.63 34.90
N HIS A 554 21.03 2.70 36.05
CA HIS A 554 22.45 2.52 36.25
C HIS A 554 22.66 1.35 37.21
N TYR A 555 23.54 0.41 36.86
CA TYR A 555 23.92 -0.71 37.73
C TYR A 555 25.41 -0.65 38.09
N GLN A 556 25.75 -1.13 39.28
CA GLN A 556 27.13 -1.24 39.76
C GLN A 556 27.31 -2.50 40.61
N ALA A 557 28.47 -3.13 40.49
CA ALA A 557 28.90 -4.25 41.32
C ALA A 557 29.35 -3.72 42.69
N ILE A 558 28.89 -4.37 43.74
CA ILE A 558 29.26 -4.04 45.12
C ILE A 558 29.79 -5.29 45.82
N ASP A 559 30.68 -5.09 46.79
CA ASP A 559 31.16 -6.18 47.64
C ASP A 559 30.04 -6.74 48.49
N ASP A 560 30.05 -8.07 48.63
CA ASP A 560 29.21 -8.78 49.59
C ASP A 560 29.77 -8.51 51.00
N LYS A 561 29.29 -7.44 51.65
CA LYS A 561 29.67 -7.08 53.02
C LYS A 561 28.84 -7.83 54.06
#